data_AF-A0A961WP88-F1
#
_entry.id   AF-A0A961WP88-F1
#
_cell.length_a   1.000
_cell.length_b   1.000
_cell.length_c   1.000
_cell.angle_alpha   90.00
_cell.angle_beta   90.00
_cell.angle_gamma   90.00
#
_symmetry.space_group_name_H-M   'P 1'
#
loop_
_entity.id
_entity.type
_entity.pdbx_description
1 polymer ?
#
loop_
_entity_poly.entity_id
_entity_poly.type
_entity_poly.pdbx_seq_one_letter_code
_entity_poly.pdbx_strand_id
1 'polypeptide(L)'
;ALSEGSMAAVLLSGYMMYGKKVPHWVLVIGQDEGHIYVHDPWVEDEHGETAADAANIPIPDSLFMAMAQFGNDALRSAVILGPRKT
;
A
#
# COMPACT_ATOMS: atom_id res chain seq x y z
N ALA A 1 7.56 8.61 10.95
CA ALA A 1 6.13 8.48 10.58
C ALA A 1 5.51 7.19 11.13
N LEU A 2 5.74 6.01 10.52
CA LEU A 2 5.14 4.75 11.02
C LEU A 2 5.53 4.43 12.47
N SER A 3 6.82 4.59 12.79
CA SER A 3 7.37 4.43 14.15
C SER A 3 6.81 5.41 15.19
N GLU A 4 6.09 6.44 14.75
CA GLU A 4 5.47 7.47 15.60
C GLU A 4 3.94 7.27 15.70
N GLY A 5 3.45 6.09 15.31
CA GLY A 5 2.02 5.75 15.32
C GLY A 5 1.20 6.43 14.21
N SER A 6 1.86 7.02 13.21
CA SER A 6 1.19 7.51 12.00
C SER A 6 1.08 6.40 10.95
N MET A 7 0.14 6.52 10.02
CA MET A 7 0.03 5.63 8.86
C MET A 7 0.35 6.39 7.57
N ALA A 8 0.48 5.69 6.45
CA ALA A 8 0.65 6.32 5.15
C ALA A 8 -0.27 5.70 4.09
N ALA A 9 -1.05 6.52 3.40
CA ALA A 9 -1.64 6.09 2.13
C ALA A 9 -0.60 6.28 1.03
N VAL A 10 -0.26 5.21 0.31
CA VAL A 10 0.82 5.22 -0.70
C VAL A 10 0.26 4.85 -2.07
N LEU A 11 0.66 5.61 -3.09
CA LEU A 11 0.33 5.32 -4.47
C LEU A 11 1.25 4.24 -5.03
N LEU A 12 0.63 3.17 -5.54
CA LEU A 12 1.27 2.05 -6.21
C LEU A 12 0.90 2.02 -7.71
N SER A 13 1.80 1.44 -8.51
CA SER A 13 1.45 0.91 -9.82
C SER A 13 0.69 -0.41 -9.64
N GLY A 14 -0.62 -0.38 -9.90
CA GLY A 14 -1.46 -1.58 -9.92
C GLY A 14 -1.10 -2.58 -11.04
N TYR A 15 -0.11 -2.28 -11.90
CA TYR A 15 0.27 -3.15 -13.02
C TYR A 15 0.73 -4.53 -12.56
N MET A 16 1.50 -4.61 -11.47
CA MET A 16 1.99 -5.88 -10.94
C MET A 16 0.90 -6.69 -10.22
N MET A 17 -0.17 -6.03 -9.75
CA MET A 17 -1.27 -6.68 -9.01
C MET A 17 -2.42 -7.08 -9.94
N TYR A 18 -2.84 -6.18 -10.84
CA TYR A 18 -4.08 -6.31 -11.61
C TYR A 18 -3.85 -6.40 -13.14
N GLY A 19 -2.58 -6.40 -13.58
CA GLY A 19 -2.24 -6.41 -15.01
C GLY A 19 -2.65 -5.16 -15.79
N LYS A 20 -3.18 -4.14 -15.10
CA LYS A 20 -3.67 -2.88 -15.67
C LYS A 20 -2.90 -1.71 -15.07
N LYS A 21 -2.51 -0.73 -15.91
CA LYS A 21 -1.89 0.51 -15.46
C LYS A 21 -2.93 1.48 -14.88
N VAL A 22 -3.46 1.14 -13.71
CA VAL A 22 -4.34 2.00 -12.93
C VAL A 22 -3.60 2.47 -11.67
N PRO A 23 -3.76 3.75 -11.27
CA PRO A 23 -3.21 4.22 -10.02
C PRO A 23 -3.94 3.54 -8.86
N HIS A 24 -3.22 2.89 -7.95
CA HIS A 24 -3.79 2.16 -6.83
C HIS A 24 -3.28 2.71 -5.51
N TRP A 25 -4.16 2.88 -4.52
CA TRP A 25 -3.77 3.40 -3.21
C TRP A 25 -3.92 2.31 -2.17
N VAL A 26 -2.85 2.06 -1.42
CA VAL A 26 -2.87 1.14 -0.27
C VAL A 26 -2.56 1.91 1.00
N LEU A 27 -2.98 1.37 2.14
CA LEU A 27 -2.64 1.91 3.44
C LEU A 27 -1.46 1.13 4.04
N VAL A 28 -0.32 1.78 4.18
CA VAL A 28 0.81 1.27 4.94
C VAL A 28 0.58 1.50 6.43
N ILE A 29 0.60 0.41 7.19
CA ILE A 29 0.26 0.37 8.61
C ILE A 29 1.45 0.06 9.51
N GLY A 30 2.54 -0.48 8.96
CA GLY A 30 3.71 -0.88 9.72
C GLY A 30 4.84 -1.40 8.84
N GLN A 31 5.98 -1.69 9.48
CA GLN A 31 7.15 -2.28 8.83
C GLN A 31 7.97 -3.09 9.86
N ASP A 32 8.74 -4.06 9.38
CA ASP A 32 9.77 -4.78 10.14
C ASP A 32 11.14 -4.73 9.43
N GLU A 33 12.07 -5.65 9.75
CA GLU A 33 13.42 -5.69 9.15
C GLU A 33 13.45 -6.05 7.66
N GLY A 34 12.32 -6.42 7.04
CA GLY A 34 12.31 -6.72 5.60
C GLY A 34 10.98 -6.55 4.88
N HIS A 35 9.91 -6.18 5.58
CA HIS A 35 8.59 -6.04 5.00
C HIS A 35 7.92 -4.72 5.37
N ILE A 36 7.15 -4.22 4.41
CA ILE A 36 6.11 -3.22 4.60
C ILE A 36 4.77 -3.94 4.70
N TYR A 37 4.01 -3.64 5.74
CA TYR A 37 2.67 -4.20 5.93
C TYR A 37 1.61 -3.24 5.40
N VAL A 38 0.70 -3.75 4.58
CA VAL A 38 -0.35 -2.96 3.94
C VAL A 38 -1.75 -3.50 4.17
N HIS A 39 -2.73 -2.61 4.14
CA HIS A 39 -4.13 -2.91 3.86
C HIS A 39 -4.48 -2.44 2.45
N ASP A 40 -5.03 -3.35 1.65
CA ASP A 40 -5.63 -3.01 0.38
C ASP A 40 -7.13 -2.68 0.61
N PRO A 41 -7.62 -1.49 0.20
CA PRO A 41 -9.04 -1.17 0.29
C PRO A 41 -9.89 -1.96 -0.72
N TRP A 42 -9.28 -2.61 -1.71
CA TRP A 42 -9.97 -3.43 -2.70
C TRP A 42 -10.02 -4.90 -2.25
N VAL A 43 -11.23 -5.44 -2.16
CA VAL A 43 -11.49 -6.86 -1.89
C VAL A 43 -12.20 -7.43 -3.11
N GLU A 44 -11.68 -8.52 -3.68
CA GLU A 44 -12.30 -9.16 -4.84
C GLU A 44 -13.39 -10.16 -4.41
N ASP A 45 -14.52 -9.64 -3.92
CA ASP A 45 -15.66 -10.43 -3.41
C ASP A 45 -16.16 -11.49 -4.41
N GLU A 46 -16.12 -11.19 -5.70
CA GLU A 46 -16.56 -12.10 -6.78
C GLU A 46 -15.71 -13.38 -6.85
N HIS A 47 -14.46 -13.33 -6.39
CA HIS A 47 -13.54 -14.47 -6.30
C HIS A 47 -13.45 -15.05 -4.89
N GLY A 48 -14.29 -14.59 -3.97
CA GLY A 48 -14.35 -15.08 -2.59
C GLY A 48 -13.25 -14.54 -1.68
N GLU A 49 -12.53 -13.48 -2.08
CA GLU A 49 -11.67 -12.76 -1.16
C GLU A 49 -12.49 -12.11 -0.06
N THR A 50 -11.90 -12.03 1.12
CA THR A 50 -12.46 -11.34 2.28
C THR A 50 -11.58 -10.17 2.67
N ALA A 51 -12.13 -9.26 3.47
CA ALA A 51 -11.35 -8.15 4.04
C ALA A 51 -10.11 -8.62 4.85
N ALA A 52 -10.13 -9.87 5.36
CA ALA A 52 -8.98 -10.44 6.04
C ALA A 52 -7.85 -10.81 5.07
N ASP A 53 -8.19 -11.22 3.84
CA ASP A 53 -7.22 -11.55 2.79
C ASP A 53 -6.54 -10.28 2.23
N ALA A 54 -7.27 -9.15 2.24
CA ALA A 54 -6.78 -7.84 1.85
C ALA A 54 -6.06 -7.07 2.99
N ALA A 55 -5.89 -7.69 4.17
CA ALA A 55 -5.37 -7.02 5.36
C ALA A 55 -4.02 -7.58 5.85
N ASN A 56 -3.17 -6.71 6.42
CA ASN A 56 -1.87 -7.06 6.98
C ASN A 56 -0.95 -7.81 5.99
N ILE A 57 -1.06 -7.47 4.70
CA ILE A 57 -0.28 -8.12 3.65
C ILE A 57 1.19 -7.71 3.81
N PRO A 58 2.13 -8.65 4.04
CA PRO A 58 3.55 -8.34 4.07
C PRO A 58 4.09 -8.25 2.65
N ILE A 59 4.71 -7.13 2.31
CA ILE A 59 5.38 -6.93 1.02
C ILE A 59 6.87 -6.69 1.30
N PRO A 60 7.79 -7.47 0.70
CA PRO A 60 9.22 -7.22 0.85
C PRO A 60 9.59 -5.79 0.46
N ASP A 61 10.47 -5.14 1.22
CA ASP A 61 10.80 -3.72 1.04
C ASP A 61 11.18 -3.36 -0.40
N SER A 62 12.07 -4.16 -0.99
CA SER A 62 12.53 -3.96 -2.36
C SER A 62 11.39 -4.02 -3.39
N LEU A 63 10.43 -4.92 -3.18
CA LEU A 63 9.26 -5.07 -4.03
C LEU A 63 8.29 -3.90 -3.83
N PHE A 64 8.02 -3.53 -2.57
CA PHE A 64 7.17 -2.38 -2.26
C PHE A 64 7.72 -1.10 -2.91
N MET A 65 9.04 -0.86 -2.80
CA MET A 65 9.68 0.31 -3.41
C MET A 65 9.67 0.30 -4.94
N ALA A 66 9.64 -0.88 -5.57
CA ALA A 66 9.47 -1.01 -7.02
C ALA A 66 8.02 -0.74 -7.45
N MET A 67 7.05 -1.07 -6.59
CA MET A 67 5.62 -0.86 -6.83
C MET A 67 5.18 0.58 -6.52
N ALA A 68 5.81 1.24 -5.55
CA ALA A 68 5.46 2.59 -5.04
C ALA A 68 5.88 3.72 -5.98
N GLN A 69 5.44 3.62 -7.24
CA GLN A 69 5.65 4.58 -8.30
C GLN A 69 4.59 4.39 -9.38
N PHE A 70 4.19 5.44 -10.08
CA PHE A 70 3.16 5.37 -11.14
C PHE A 70 3.54 6.18 -12.38
N GLY A 71 3.15 5.69 -13.56
CA GLY A 71 3.40 6.35 -14.84
C GLY A 71 4.84 6.24 -15.34
N ASN A 72 5.13 6.89 -16.47
CA ASN A 72 6.45 6.83 -17.12
C ASN A 72 7.52 7.62 -16.35
N ASP A 73 7.12 8.66 -15.62
CA ASP A 73 8.03 9.50 -14.83
C ASP A 73 8.33 8.93 -13.44
N ALA A 74 7.87 7.71 -13.16
CA ALA A 74 8.01 7.04 -11.85
C ALA A 74 7.55 7.91 -10.68
N LEU A 75 6.39 8.59 -10.83
CA LEU A 75 5.83 9.47 -9.82
C LEU A 75 5.60 8.70 -8.52
N ARG A 76 6.17 9.19 -7.42
CA ARG A 76 5.94 8.67 -6.07
C ARG A 76 5.08 9.63 -5.27
N SER A 77 4.09 9.11 -4.57
CA SER A 77 3.21 9.92 -3.74
C SER A 77 2.80 9.15 -2.49
N ALA A 78 2.76 9.87 -1.38
CA ALA A 78 2.30 9.37 -0.10
C ALA A 78 1.57 10.47 0.68
N VAL A 79 0.51 10.11 1.39
CA VAL A 79 -0.19 10.96 2.34
C VAL A 79 0.02 10.40 3.73
N ILE A 80 0.62 11.18 4.62
CA ILE A 80 0.85 10.79 6.01
C ILE A 80 -0.40 11.10 6.85
N LEU A 81 -0.93 10.08 7.51
CA LEU A 81 -2.06 10.14 8.41
C LEU A 81 -1.55 10.13 9.85
N GLY A 82 -1.44 11.32 10.44
CA GLY A 82 -1.05 11.49 11.83
C GLY A 82 -2.24 11.52 12.80
N PRO A 83 -1.98 11.51 14.11
CA PRO A 83 -3.03 11.67 15.11
C PRO A 83 -3.79 12.97 14.90
N ARG A 84 -5.09 12.96 15.19
CA ARG A 84 -5.93 14.16 15.13
C ARG A 84 -5.36 15.20 16.10
N LYS A 85 -4.95 16.35 15.57
CA LYS A 85 -4.63 17.51 16.39
C LYS A 85 -5.93 18.03 17.00
N THR A 86 -6.11 17.80 18.30
CA THR A 86 -7.19 18.41 19.11
C THR A 86 -6.83 19.82 19.50
#